data_AF-A0A929PBV2-F1
#
_entry.id   AF-A0A929PBV2-F1
#
_cell.length_a   1.000
_cell.length_b   1.000
_cell.length_c   1.000
_cell.angle_alpha   90.00
_cell.angle_beta   90.00
_cell.angle_gamma   90.00
#
_symmetry.space_group_name_H-M   'P 1'
#
loop_
_entity.id
_entity.type
_entity.pdbx_description
1 polymer ?
#
loop_
_entity_poly.entity_id
_entity_poly.type
_entity_poly.pdbx_seq_one_letter_code
_entity_poly.pdbx_strand_id
1 'polypeptide(L)' 'MGFEKVTLGRTGLKVSRLGIASFYGVDAAMVEEAAHRGVNYFYWGALRTRNMANGIRKVAKT' A
#
# COMPACT_ATOMS: atom_id res chain seq x y z
N MET A 1 -10.63 7.74 11.13
CA MET A 1 -11.23 6.38 11.17
C MET A 1 -10.60 5.59 10.03
N GLY A 2 -9.66 4.69 10.33
CA GLY A 2 -8.91 3.95 9.31
C GLY A 2 -9.64 2.68 8.86
N PHE A 3 -9.20 2.10 7.74
CA PHE A 3 -9.74 0.82 7.27
C PHE A 3 -9.55 -0.31 8.30
N GLU A 4 -10.62 -1.09 8.53
CA GLU A 4 -10.56 -2.29 9.36
C GLU A 4 -9.51 -3.29 8.82
N LYS A 5 -8.75 -3.88 9.76
CA LYS A 5 -7.66 -4.81 9.44
C LYS A 5 -8.10 -6.26 9.62
N VAL A 6 -7.87 -7.08 8.59
CA VAL A 6 -8.14 -8.53 8.59
C VAL A 6 -6.84 -9.31 8.50
N THR A 7 -6.86 -10.58 8.91
CA THR A 7 -5.71 -11.47 8.73
C THR A 7 -5.54 -11.83 7.26
N LEU A 8 -4.36 -11.63 6.69
CA LEU A 8 -4.05 -12.04 5.32
C LEU A 8 -3.86 -13.56 5.24
N GLY A 9 -4.90 -14.28 4.82
CA GLY A 9 -4.86 -15.74 4.68
C GLY A 9 -4.39 -16.43 5.97
N ARG A 10 -3.36 -17.26 5.88
CA ARG A 10 -2.74 -17.97 7.02
C ARG A 10 -1.45 -17.30 7.52
N THR A 11 -1.15 -16.08 7.08
CA THR A 11 0.16 -15.44 7.35
C THR A 11 0.27 -14.80 8.74
N GLY A 12 -0.85 -14.60 9.44
CA GLY A 12 -0.89 -13.83 10.69
C GLY A 12 -0.76 -12.31 10.53
N LEU A 13 -0.42 -11.80 9.34
CA LEU A 13 -0.30 -10.37 9.06
C LEU A 13 -1.68 -9.68 9.05
N LYS A 14 -1.77 -8.50 9.67
CA LYS A 14 -2.98 -7.67 9.68
C LYS A 14 -2.94 -6.65 8.55
N VAL A 15 -3.86 -6.79 7.59
CA VAL A 15 -3.92 -5.95 6.39
C VAL A 15 -5.27 -5.27 6.24
N SER A 16 -5.30 -4.09 5.61
CA SER A 16 -6.55 -3.49 5.15
C SER A 16 -7.20 -4.38 4.09
N ARG A 17 -8.54 -4.40 4.05
CA ARG A 17 -9.31 -5.12 3.01
C ARG A 17 -9.12 -4.53 1.61
N LEU A 18 -8.64 -3.29 1.53
CA LEU A 18 -8.20 -2.63 0.30
C LEU A 18 -6.68 -2.58 0.24
N GLY A 19 -6.14 -2.67 -0.98
CA GLY A 19 -4.71 -2.53 -1.24
C GLY A 19 -4.46 -1.79 -2.55
N ILE A 20 -3.23 -1.31 -2.73
CA ILE A 20 -2.77 -0.59 -3.92
C ILE A 20 -1.81 -1.50 -4.70
N ALA A 21 -2.02 -1.63 -6.01
CA ALA A 21 -1.13 -2.37 -6.90
C ALA A 21 -0.11 -1.44 -7.56
N SER A 22 1.08 -1.92 -7.88
CA SER A 22 2.17 -1.11 -8.46
C SER A 22 1.98 -0.66 -9.91
N PHE A 23 0.88 -1.04 -10.56
CA PHE A 23 0.61 -0.81 -12.00
C PHE A 23 -0.74 -0.09 -12.21
N TYR A 24 -1.04 0.33 -13.43
CA TYR A 24 -2.21 1.15 -13.81
C TYR A 24 -2.21 2.59 -13.27
N GLY A 25 -1.06 3.26 -13.31
CA GLY A 25 -0.99 4.72 -13.10
C GLY A 25 -0.82 5.18 -11.64
N VAL A 26 -0.49 4.27 -10.71
CA VAL A 26 -0.15 4.65 -9.34
C VAL A 26 1.05 5.60 -9.29
N ASP A 27 0.84 6.75 -8.62
CA ASP A 27 1.89 7.70 -8.28
C ASP A 27 2.21 7.72 -6.78
N ALA A 28 3.18 8.54 -6.37
CA ALA A 28 3.59 8.63 -4.97
C ALA A 28 2.51 9.24 -4.06
N ALA A 29 1.77 10.24 -4.56
CA ALA A 29 0.73 10.92 -3.78
C ALA A 29 -0.45 9.98 -3.47
N MET A 30 -0.81 9.11 -4.42
CA MET A 30 -1.81 8.06 -4.19
C MET A 30 -1.38 7.07 -3.11
N VAL A 31 -0.10 6.70 -3.06
CA VAL A 31 0.45 5.81 -2.02
C VAL A 31 0.41 6.48 -0.65
N GLU A 32 0.81 7.76 -0.58
CA GLU A 32 0.78 8.57 0.65
C GLU A 32 -0.65 8.72 1.19
N GLU A 33 -1.61 9.07 0.32
CA GLU A 33 -3.02 9.23 0.71
C GLU A 33 -3.64 7.90 1.14
N ALA A 34 -3.34 6.80 0.45
CA ALA A 34 -3.80 5.48 0.84
C ALA A 34 -3.27 5.11 2.24
N ALA A 35 -1.98 5.33 2.50
CA ALA A 35 -1.38 5.09 3.80
C ALA A 35 -2.01 5.97 4.90
N HIS A 36 -2.22 7.25 4.62
CA HIS A 36 -2.87 8.20 5.53
C HIS A 36 -4.31 7.77 5.89
N ARG A 37 -5.06 7.22 4.94
CA ARG A 37 -6.39 6.62 5.18
C ARG A 37 -6.33 5.26 5.90
N GLY A 38 -5.13 4.75 6.17
CA GLY A 38 -4.91 3.49 6.86
C GLY A 38 -4.90 2.28 5.95
N VAL A 39 -4.60 2.40 4.65
CA VAL A 39 -4.24 1.26 3.81
C VAL A 39 -2.81 0.82 4.14
N ASN A 40 -2.58 -0.49 4.32
CA ASN A 40 -1.23 -1.02 4.59
C ASN A 40 -0.88 -2.24 3.72
N TYR A 41 -1.64 -2.50 2.68
CA TYR A 41 -1.38 -3.58 1.75
C TYR A 41 -1.00 -3.02 0.37
N PHE A 42 0.30 -3.06 0.07
CA PHE A 42 0.85 -2.59 -1.20
C PHE A 42 1.35 -3.80 -1.98
N TYR A 43 0.67 -4.14 -3.08
CA TYR A 43 0.99 -5.27 -3.92
C TYR A 43 1.98 -4.85 -5.01
N TRP A 44 3.20 -5.36 -4.91
CA TRP A 44 4.29 -5.07 -5.83
C TRP A 44 4.54 -6.29 -6.73
N GLY A 45 3.79 -6.35 -7.84
CA GLY A 45 3.88 -7.45 -8.80
C GLY A 45 5.13 -7.41 -9.68
N ALA A 46 5.08 -8.10 -10.82
CA ALA A 46 6.20 -8.16 -11.78
C ALA A 46 6.60 -6.78 -12.32
N LEU A 47 5.62 -5.91 -12.57
CA LEU A 47 5.86 -4.55 -13.03
C LEU A 47 6.18 -3.63 -11.85
N ARG A 48 7.48 -3.36 -11.68
CA ARG A 48 8.00 -2.53 -10.61
C ARG A 48 8.17 -1.09 -11.08
N THR A 49 7.30 -0.20 -10.64
CA THR A 49 7.34 1.22 -11.03
C THR A 49 8.16 2.04 -10.04
N ARG A 50 8.92 3.02 -10.55
CA ARG A 50 9.68 3.96 -9.71
C ARG A 50 8.75 4.81 -8.83
N ASN A 51 7.55 5.10 -9.33
CA ASN A 51 6.56 5.89 -8.61
C ASN A 51 6.08 5.20 -7.33
N MET A 52 5.72 3.91 -7.39
CA MET A 52 5.37 3.11 -6.22
C MET A 52 6.53 3.06 -5.21
N ALA A 53 7.77 2.86 -5.70
CA ALA A 53 8.96 2.87 -4.85
C ALA A 53 9.14 4.20 -4.10
N ASN A 54 8.94 5.32 -4.79
CA ASN A 54 9.07 6.65 -4.20
C ASN A 54 7.99 6.91 -3.15
N GLY A 55 6.74 6.51 -3.40
CA GLY A 55 5.66 6.58 -2.41
C GLY A 55 5.96 5.77 -1.16
N ILE A 56 6.36 4.50 -1.32
CA ILE A 56 6.71 3.62 -0.19
C ILE A 56 7.85 4.21 0.65
N ARG A 57 8.90 4.77 0.03
CA ARG A 57 10.01 5.41 0.76
C ARG A 57 9.58 6.60 1.61
N LYS A 58 8.57 7.35 1.18
CA LYS A 58 8.06 8.48 1.96
C LYS A 58 7.24 8.00 3.15
N VAL A 59 6.34 7.04 2.93
CA VAL A 59 5.50 6.46 3.99
C VAL A 59 6.35 5.74 5.04
N ALA A 60 7.37 4.98 4.64
CA ALA A 60 8.23 4.23 5.56
C ALA A 60 9.17 5.10 6.42
N LYS A 61 9.30 6.39 6.12
CA LYS A 61 10.09 7.36 6.91
C LYS A 61 9.28 8.09 7.97
N THR A 62 7.97 7.84 8.04
CA THR A 62 7.04 8.44 9.00
C THR A 62 6.84 7.49 10.17
#